data_AF-A0A453LRE9-F1
#
_entry.id   AF-A0A453LRE9-F1
#
_cell.length_a   1.000
_cell.length_b   1.000
_cell.length_c   1.000
_cell.angle_alpha   90.00
_cell.angle_beta   90.00
_cell.angle_gamma   90.00
#
_symmetry.space_group_name_H-M   'P 1'
#
loop_
_entity.id
_entity.type
_entity.pdbx_description
1 polymer ?
#
loop_
_entity_poly.entity_id
_entity_poly.type
_entity_poly.pdbx_seq_one_letter_code
_entity_poly.pdbx_strand_id
1 'polypeptide(L)'
;MSSSSRSTEALWQAFFANPLDWWDNRKDKKNPRYPDFKHKSTGEALWVEGRNNPNWVVSQLAVLDSRMGSLQDKQRKPVSYMYADDFMTSDASD
;
A
#
# COMPACT_ATOMS: atom_id res chain seq x y z
N MET A 1 18.30 -20.88 -12.94
CA MET A 1 17.38 -19.79 -13.35
C MET A 1 18.15 -18.49 -13.16
N SER A 2 18.65 -17.90 -14.24
CA SER A 2 19.46 -16.69 -14.17
C SER A 2 18.58 -15.53 -13.71
N SER A 3 18.81 -15.07 -12.49
CA SER A 3 18.26 -13.79 -12.03
C SER A 3 19.00 -12.67 -12.76
N SER A 4 18.61 -12.42 -14.01
CA SER A 4 18.97 -11.20 -14.69
C SER A 4 18.25 -10.08 -13.94
N SER A 5 18.98 -9.40 -13.06
CA SER A 5 18.46 -8.25 -12.31
C SER A 5 17.92 -7.25 -13.34
N ARG A 6 16.61 -7.01 -13.31
CA ARG A 6 15.98 -5.98 -14.15
C ARG A 6 16.59 -4.62 -13.82
N SER A 7 16.63 -3.73 -14.81
CA SER A 7 17.00 -2.34 -14.55
C SER A 7 16.01 -1.72 -13.56
N THR A 8 16.47 -0.71 -12.80
CA THR A 8 15.62 0.03 -11.85
C THR A 8 14.36 0.57 -12.53
N GLU A 9 14.49 1.07 -13.75
CA GLU A 9 13.37 1.55 -14.55
C GLU A 9 12.36 0.45 -14.90
N ALA A 10 12.83 -0.73 -15.34
CA ALA A 10 11.95 -1.85 -15.66
C ALA A 10 11.22 -2.40 -14.43
N LEU A 11 11.84 -2.32 -13.24
CA LEU A 11 11.17 -2.66 -11.99
C LEU A 11 10.06 -1.65 -11.65
N TRP A 12 10.33 -0.36 -11.81
CA TRP A 12 9.30 0.68 -11.62
C TRP A 12 8.15 0.52 -12.61
N GLN A 13 8.43 0.25 -13.89
CA GLN A 13 7.38 -0.03 -14.89
C GLN A 13 6.53 -1.24 -14.49
N ALA A 14 7.15 -2.33 -14.03
CA ALA A 14 6.41 -3.50 -13.56
C ALA A 14 5.58 -3.22 -12.30
N PHE A 15 6.08 -2.38 -11.39
CA PHE A 15 5.32 -1.91 -10.23
C PHE A 15 4.08 -1.12 -10.66
N PHE A 16 4.23 -0.13 -11.54
CA PHE A 16 3.09 0.68 -11.99
C PHE A 16 2.10 -0.09 -12.88
N ALA A 17 2.54 -1.15 -13.56
CA ALA A 17 1.65 -2.03 -14.30
C ALA A 17 0.68 -2.77 -13.37
N ASN A 18 1.17 -3.33 -12.26
CA ASN A 18 0.37 -4.07 -11.28
C ASN A 18 0.80 -3.76 -9.83
N PRO A 19 0.41 -2.61 -9.26
CA PRO A 19 0.88 -2.18 -7.93
C PRO A 19 0.40 -3.09 -6.80
N LEU A 20 -0.67 -3.86 -7.02
CA LEU A 20 -1.23 -4.80 -6.04
C LEU A 20 -0.37 -6.06 -5.84
N ASP A 21 0.51 -6.39 -6.79
CA ASP A 21 1.44 -7.53 -6.68
C ASP A 21 2.67 -7.20 -5.83
N TRP A 22 2.74 -5.98 -5.32
CA TRP A 22 3.85 -5.49 -4.51
C TRP A 22 3.37 -5.21 -3.09
N TRP A 23 4.22 -5.57 -2.13
CA TRP A 23 4.11 -5.10 -0.76
C TRP A 23 4.62 -3.67 -0.68
N ASP A 24 3.80 -2.76 -0.16
CA ASP A 24 4.22 -1.42 0.22
C ASP A 24 4.66 -1.43 1.69
N ASN A 25 5.98 -1.34 1.91
CA ASN A 25 6.59 -1.38 3.22
C ASN A 25 6.99 0.01 3.72
N ARG A 26 6.60 1.09 3.03
CA ARG A 26 7.06 2.46 3.35
C ARG A 26 6.65 2.90 4.76
N LYS A 27 5.50 2.45 5.26
CA LYS A 27 4.96 2.85 6.57
C LYS A 27 5.58 2.08 7.76
N ASP A 28 5.99 0.83 7.55
CA ASP A 28 6.45 -0.06 8.63
C ASP A 28 7.98 -0.17 8.71
N LYS A 29 8.70 0.66 7.94
CA LYS A 29 10.14 0.52 7.74
C LYS A 29 10.93 0.97 8.97
N LYS A 30 11.39 0.02 9.79
CA LYS A 30 12.29 0.27 10.95
C LYS A 30 13.77 0.46 10.58
N ASN A 31 14.18 0.06 9.37
CA ASN A 31 15.57 0.13 8.92
C ASN A 31 15.64 0.57 7.46
N PRO A 32 16.41 1.63 7.12
CA PRO A 32 16.53 2.15 5.76
C PRO A 32 17.09 1.15 4.74
N ARG A 33 17.73 0.07 5.20
CA ARG A 33 18.23 -1.01 4.33
C ARG A 33 17.13 -1.90 3.74
N TYR A 34 15.92 -1.88 4.29
CA TYR A 34 14.81 -2.62 3.71
C TYR A 34 14.25 -1.91 2.47
N PRO A 35 13.73 -2.67 1.49
CA PRO A 35 13.09 -2.09 0.33
C PRO A 35 11.75 -1.46 0.67
N ASP A 36 11.44 -0.36 -0.01
CA ASP A 36 10.16 0.34 0.10
C ASP A 36 9.04 -0.46 -0.54
N PHE A 37 9.32 -1.09 -1.68
CA PHE A 37 8.41 -2.04 -2.30
C PHE A 37 9.08 -3.38 -2.56
N LYS A 38 8.32 -4.47 -2.33
CA LYS A 38 8.79 -5.83 -2.62
C LYS A 38 7.73 -6.62 -3.39
N HIS A 39 8.10 -7.17 -4.53
CA HIS A 39 7.21 -8.03 -5.30
C HIS A 39 6.90 -9.32 -4.53
N LYS A 40 5.62 -9.70 -4.48
CA LYS A 40 5.12 -10.83 -3.69
C LYS A 40 5.70 -12.18 -4.11
N SER A 41 5.74 -12.47 -5.40
CA SER A 41 6.24 -13.75 -5.94
C SER A 41 7.73 -13.73 -6.32
N THR A 42 8.20 -12.73 -7.07
CA THR A 42 9.58 -12.69 -7.59
C THR A 42 10.60 -12.23 -6.53
N GLY A 43 10.15 -11.56 -5.46
CA GLY A 43 11.02 -11.03 -4.43
C GLY A 43 11.83 -9.79 -4.84
N GLU A 44 11.53 -9.20 -6.01
CA GLU A 44 12.18 -8.00 -6.50
C GLU A 44 11.93 -6.80 -5.58
N ALA A 45 12.92 -5.94 -5.49
CA ALA A 45 13.00 -4.90 -4.47
C ALA A 45 13.19 -3.52 -5.11
N LEU A 46 12.41 -2.55 -4.65
CA LEU A 46 12.45 -1.16 -5.08
C LEU A 46 12.64 -0.24 -3.88
N TRP A 47 13.46 0.79 -4.06
CA TRP A 47 13.70 1.87 -3.10
C TRP A 47 13.30 3.19 -3.73
N VAL A 48 12.44 3.96 -3.07
CA VAL A 48 11.92 5.26 -3.55
C VAL A 48 13.04 6.31 -3.61
N GLU A 49 13.99 6.25 -2.66
CA GLU A 49 15.15 7.14 -2.59
C GLU A 49 16.40 6.55 -3.29
N GLY A 50 16.19 5.63 -4.23
CA GLY A 50 17.27 5.03 -5.02
C GLY A 50 17.95 6.05 -5.94
N ARG A 51 19.29 6.05 -5.96
CA ARG A 51 20.12 6.96 -6.78
C ARG A 51 19.83 6.89 -8.28
N ASN A 52 19.33 5.75 -8.76
CA ASN A 52 19.09 5.47 -10.18
C ASN A 52 17.60 5.59 -10.54
N ASN A 53 16.79 6.23 -9.68
CA ASN A 53 15.37 6.37 -9.95
C ASN A 53 15.10 7.43 -11.02
N PRO A 54 14.28 7.11 -12.02
CA PRO A 54 13.80 8.10 -12.96
C PRO A 54 13.03 9.24 -12.25
N ASN A 55 13.16 10.46 -12.75
CA ASN A 55 12.52 11.65 -12.20
C ASN A 55 10.97 11.55 -12.12
N TRP A 56 10.36 10.80 -13.03
CA TRP A 56 8.90 10.60 -13.07
C TRP A 56 8.37 9.70 -11.94
N VAL A 57 9.21 8.90 -11.28
CA VAL A 57 8.78 7.95 -10.25
C VAL A 57 8.08 8.66 -9.10
N VAL A 58 8.66 9.76 -8.62
CA VAL A 58 8.12 10.51 -7.47
C VAL A 58 6.74 11.07 -7.78
N SER A 59 6.56 11.67 -8.97
CA SER A 59 5.26 12.20 -9.39
C SER A 59 4.21 11.11 -9.57
N GLN A 60 4.59 9.97 -10.17
CA GLN A 60 3.67 8.84 -10.36
C GLN A 60 3.28 8.18 -9.04
N LEU A 61 4.22 8.05 -8.09
CA LEU A 61 3.93 7.58 -6.74
C LEU A 61 2.93 8.49 -6.02
N ALA A 62 3.10 9.81 -6.10
CA ALA A 62 2.16 10.77 -5.49
C ALA A 62 0.74 10.65 -6.06
N VAL A 63 0.61 10.45 -7.37
CA VAL A 63 -0.69 10.20 -8.03
C VAL A 63 -1.30 8.88 -7.56
N LEU A 64 -0.49 7.82 -7.48
CA LEU A 64 -0.93 6.50 -7.05
C LEU A 64 -1.36 6.51 -5.58
N ASP A 65 -0.61 7.16 -4.69
CA ASP A 65 -0.92 7.32 -3.28
C ASP A 65 -2.21 8.11 -3.07
N SER A 66 -2.45 9.14 -3.88
CA SER A 66 -3.70 9.90 -3.85
C SER A 66 -4.90 9.03 -4.23
N ARG A 67 -4.74 8.15 -5.23
CA ARG A 67 -5.78 7.18 -5.63
C ARG A 67 -6.02 6.13 -4.55
N MET A 68 -4.97 5.54 -3.99
CA MET A 68 -5.08 4.48 -2.98
C MET A 68 -5.51 4.99 -1.60
N GLY A 69 -5.09 6.20 -1.23
CA GLY A 69 -5.52 6.87 -0.01
C GLY A 69 -7.03 7.13 0.00
N SER A 70 -7.58 7.58 -1.13
CA SER A 70 -9.03 7.76 -1.28
C SER A 70 -9.83 6.45 -1.14
N LEU A 71 -9.26 5.32 -1.56
CA LEU A 71 -9.90 4.01 -1.40
C LEU A 71 -9.92 3.54 0.05
N GLN A 72 -8.86 3.79 0.81
CA GLN A 72 -8.80 3.42 2.24
C GLN A 72 -9.71 4.28 3.11
N ASP A 73 -9.86 5.56 2.79
CA ASP A 73 -10.75 6.48 3.51
C ASP A 73 -12.23 6.07 3.36
N LYS A 74 -12.63 5.64 2.16
CA LYS A 74 -14.01 5.15 1.90
C LYS A 74 -14.34 3.81 2.56
N GLN A 75 -13.34 3.00 2.92
CA GLN A 75 -13.52 1.72 3.61
C GLN A 75 -13.42 1.83 5.13
N ARG A 76 -12.89 2.94 5.68
CA ARG A 76 -12.86 3.21 7.12
C ARG A 76 -14.20 3.76 7.60
N LYS A 77 -15.26 2.96 7.51
CA LYS A 77 -16.41 3.13 8.41
C LYS A 77 -15.94 2.70 9.80
N PRO A 78 -15.95 3.56 10.84
CA PRO A 78 -15.62 3.12 12.19
C PRO A 78 -16.61 2.04 12.62
N VAL A 79 -16.09 0.91 13.12
CA VAL A 79 -16.84 -0.26 13.65
C VAL A 79 -17.76 0.11 14.84
N SER A 80 -17.78 1.37 15.26
CA SER A 80 -18.62 1.88 16.34
C SER A 80 -20.11 2.00 16.00
N TYR A 81 -20.51 2.03 14.72
CA TYR A 81 -21.89 2.37 14.35
C TYR A 81 -22.85 1.17 14.21
N MET A 82 -22.38 -0.07 14.41
CA MET A 82 -23.23 -1.26 14.28
C MET A 82 -23.81 -1.80 15.61
N TYR A 83 -23.61 -1.11 16.73
CA TYR A 83 -24.06 -1.60 18.05
C TYR A 83 -25.02 -0.65 18.80
N ALA A 84 -25.60 0.35 18.14
CA ALA A 84 -26.41 1.36 18.83
C ALA A 84 -27.92 1.13 18.81
N ASP A 85 -28.45 0.13 18.08
CA ASP A 85 -29.90 0.09 17.77
C ASP A 85 -30.69 -1.13 18.29
N ASP A 86 -30.11 -2.05 19.07
CA ASP A 86 -30.80 -3.32 19.41
C ASP A 86 -30.93 -3.65 20.91
N PHE A 87 -30.81 -2.68 21.83
CA PHE A 87 -31.04 -2.94 23.25
C PHE A 87 -31.69 -1.76 24.01
N MET A 88 -32.88 -1.34 23.58
CA MET A 88 -33.79 -0.52 24.41
C MET A 88 -35.25 -0.87 24.11
N THR A 89 -35.62 -2.11 24.35
CA THR A 89 -37.00 -2.57 24.60
C THR A 89 -36.77 -3.83 25.41
N SER A 90 -37.21 -4.01 26.64
CA SER A 90 -38.34 -3.50 27.39
C SER A 90 -38.10 -3.96 28.84
N ASP A 91 -38.68 -3.28 29.81
CA ASP A 91 -39.34 -3.88 31.00
C ASP A 91 -39.26 -2.93 32.21
N ALA A 92 -40.38 -2.25 32.46
CA ALA A 92 -40.68 -1.69 33.77
C ALA A 92 -42.20 -1.76 33.96
N SER A 93 -42.67 -2.93 34.40
CA SER A 93 -43.97 -3.13 35.03
C SER A 93 -43.76 -3.90 36.34
N ASP A 94 -43.78 -3.17 37.46
CA ASP A 94 -44.60 -3.39 38.67
C ASP A 94 -44.27 -2.30 39.70
#